data_AF-A0A0F4ZA38-F1
#
_entry.id   AF-A0A0F4ZA38-F1
#
_cell.length_a   1.000
_cell.length_b   1.000
_cell.length_c   1.000
_cell.angle_alpha   90.00
_cell.angle_beta   90.00
_cell.angle_gamma   90.00
#
_symmetry.space_group_name_H-M   'P 1'
#
loop_
_entity.id
_entity.type
_entity.pdbx_description
1 polymer ?
#
loop_
_entity_poly.entity_id
_entity_poly.type
_entity_poly.pdbx_seq_one_letter_code
_entity_poly.pdbx_strand_id
1 'polypeptide(L)'
;MGKGTDKLYITHSEWSSADAFSASGGAASRRSTAPAFRQLPFNFCAASLQPFENAVCTPVGTIFDVQVIGAWLEKHSTNPVDGEPLKAKDLIKLNFSRNDSGALVDPVTFKVFTDNTHIVAVRHGSYANVFAYDTLERMNIKPKMWRDLLDDAEFTRADLITLQDPQSVAARDLGKFKHLKDGGALLTPAQEAERKGGNVNVNVLGRIGGEMLGSKADKKEEDQEKREKVVRAKMAVEKARQSRDTDKAVALAKSTKHASATTAAARLINDKKLAANAAAYTTGKAAASFTSTGLTPETSGERALLTDEEFMLRPKTVKIKGYARIETNLGKLTIELHTDTAPRAVWNFVRLAQSGYYRNVAFHRNIPGFMIQGGDPSGTGRGGASIWGKNFQDEFDGPQTHNERGVLSMANKGKNTNGSQFFITYKAASHLDRKHTIFGKVIDGGGTKASDTLGRMEAAPTDGSDRPLNKIVIRDVVVYIDPFAEFQKERTEREKAEAKAAEGGGEDDVVTWTGKRLRGNGDGRVEEGSVGKYLKLGAGSSGETRTVEKNEEVWERPKKKARGFGNFDGW
;
A
#
# COMPACT_ATOMS: atom_id res chain seq x y z
N MET A 1 -1.12 32.92 7.55
CA MET A 1 0.04 32.62 8.43
C MET A 1 -0.43 31.78 9.60
N GLY A 2 0.44 30.91 10.13
CA GLY A 2 0.06 29.73 10.92
C GLY A 2 -0.61 30.06 12.26
N LYS A 3 -1.77 29.45 12.51
CA LYS A 3 -2.53 29.43 13.78
C LYS A 3 -2.39 30.69 14.64
N GLY A 4 -2.75 31.85 14.08
CA GLY A 4 -2.79 33.11 14.83
C GLY A 4 -1.42 33.67 15.24
N THR A 5 -0.33 33.18 14.64
CA THR A 5 1.02 33.70 14.85
C THR A 5 1.62 34.22 13.55
N ASP A 6 2.35 35.34 13.63
CA ASP A 6 3.00 36.04 12.50
C ASP A 6 4.29 35.37 12.02
N LYS A 7 4.37 34.04 12.15
CA LYS A 7 5.52 33.26 11.69
C LYS A 7 5.29 32.75 10.26
N LEU A 8 6.35 32.86 9.45
CA LEU A 8 6.40 32.36 8.07
C LEU A 8 6.48 30.82 7.96
N TYR A 9 6.66 30.10 9.07
CA TYR A 9 6.73 28.64 9.13
C TYR A 9 6.03 28.10 10.39
N ILE A 10 5.54 26.86 10.31
CA ILE A 10 4.88 26.14 11.40
C ILE A 10 5.87 25.14 11.98
N THR A 11 6.03 25.12 13.31
CA THR A 11 6.93 24.18 13.99
C THR A 11 6.31 22.79 14.09
N HIS A 12 7.14 21.75 14.20
CA HIS A 12 6.69 20.35 14.33
C HIS A 12 5.78 20.15 15.56
N SER A 13 6.00 20.91 16.63
CA SER A 13 5.15 20.94 17.83
C SER A 13 3.78 21.57 17.56
N GLU A 14 3.71 22.66 16.78
CA GLU A 14 2.44 23.30 16.39
C GLU A 14 1.65 22.45 15.38
N TRP A 15 2.35 21.61 14.62
CA TRP A 15 1.76 20.58 13.74
C TRP A 15 1.22 19.37 14.51
N SER A 16 1.78 19.07 15.69
CA SER A 16 1.38 17.92 16.52
C SER A 16 0.17 18.15 17.43
N SER A 17 -0.46 19.33 17.40
CA SER A 17 -1.59 19.64 18.28
C SER A 17 -2.90 19.03 17.78
N ALA A 18 -3.40 18.08 18.57
CA ALA A 18 -4.77 17.57 18.80
C ALA A 18 -5.68 17.16 17.63
N ASP A 19 -5.54 17.70 16.42
CA ASP A 19 -6.53 17.52 15.33
C ASP A 19 -5.98 16.80 14.09
N ALA A 20 -4.77 16.26 14.15
CA ALA A 20 -4.16 15.56 13.01
C ALA A 20 -4.19 14.03 13.22
N PHE A 21 -5.08 13.35 12.50
CA PHE A 21 -5.00 11.91 12.27
C PHE A 21 -3.76 11.61 11.43
N SER A 22 -2.63 11.25 12.07
CA SER A 22 -1.51 10.58 11.39
C SER A 22 -0.65 9.78 12.36
N ALA A 23 -0.33 8.56 11.90
CA ALA A 23 0.32 7.49 12.64
C ALA A 23 1.83 7.75 12.82
N SER A 24 2.23 8.36 13.94
CA SER A 24 3.56 8.18 14.56
C SER A 24 3.67 8.99 15.85
N GLY A 25 3.12 8.44 16.95
CA GLY A 25 3.33 8.97 18.29
C GLY A 25 3.86 7.87 19.18
N GLY A 26 5.16 7.92 19.51
CA GLY A 26 5.81 7.00 20.43
C GLY A 26 5.15 6.97 21.82
N ALA A 27 5.35 5.87 22.52
CA ALA A 27 4.77 5.54 23.82
C ALA A 27 5.19 6.53 24.93
N ALA A 28 4.58 7.71 24.98
CA ALA A 28 4.47 8.59 26.15
C ALA A 28 3.71 9.86 25.77
N SER A 29 2.38 9.79 25.62
CA SER A 29 1.55 11.00 25.60
C SER A 29 0.47 10.91 26.67
N ARG A 30 0.38 11.98 27.45
CA ARG A 30 -0.42 12.17 28.64
C ARG A 30 -1.90 11.86 28.35
N ARG A 31 -2.55 11.11 29.26
CA ARG A 31 -4.01 10.89 29.26
C ARG A 31 -4.72 12.25 29.26
N SER A 32 -5.22 12.67 28.11
CA SER A 32 -6.21 13.74 28.02
C SER A 32 -7.55 13.20 28.50
N THR A 33 -8.22 13.95 29.37
CA THR A 33 -9.54 13.64 29.93
C THR A 33 -10.68 14.09 29.00
N ALA A 34 -10.46 14.09 27.68
CA ALA A 34 -11.52 14.35 26.70
C ALA A 34 -12.11 12.99 26.25
N PRO A 35 -13.45 12.84 26.16
CA PRO A 35 -14.04 11.61 25.66
C PRO A 35 -13.53 11.36 24.24
N ALA A 36 -12.98 10.17 24.00
CA ALA A 36 -12.52 9.78 22.68
C ALA A 36 -13.70 9.87 21.70
N PHE A 37 -13.60 10.76 20.71
CA PHE A 37 -14.58 10.90 19.64
C PHE A 37 -14.75 9.55 18.94
N ARG A 38 -15.98 9.01 18.93
CA ARG A 38 -16.29 7.72 18.32
C ARG A 38 -17.57 7.87 17.51
N GLN A 39 -17.43 7.78 16.20
CA GLN A 39 -18.54 7.87 15.26
C GLN A 39 -19.22 6.51 15.09
N LEU A 40 -20.55 6.49 15.10
CA LEU A 40 -21.33 5.32 14.75
C LEU A 40 -21.31 5.10 13.22
N PRO A 41 -20.91 3.91 12.72
CA PRO A 41 -20.93 3.62 11.29
C PRO A 41 -22.32 3.80 10.67
N PHE A 42 -22.38 4.09 9.37
CA PHE A 42 -23.64 4.49 8.74
C PHE A 42 -24.69 3.38 8.70
N ASN A 43 -24.25 2.12 8.61
CA ASN A 43 -25.08 0.92 8.53
C ASN A 43 -25.58 0.41 9.90
N PHE A 44 -25.41 1.19 10.97
CA PHE A 44 -25.78 0.81 12.34
C PHE A 44 -26.97 1.63 12.86
N CYS A 45 -27.78 0.98 13.68
CA CYS A 45 -28.88 1.57 14.44
C CYS A 45 -28.34 2.39 15.62
N ALA A 46 -28.82 3.62 15.78
CA ALA A 46 -28.35 4.52 16.84
C ALA A 46 -28.79 4.10 18.25
N ALA A 47 -29.84 3.28 18.39
CA ALA A 47 -30.34 2.81 19.69
C ALA A 47 -29.69 1.50 20.16
N SER A 48 -29.42 0.56 19.24
CA SER A 48 -28.82 -0.75 19.57
C SER A 48 -27.32 -0.83 19.33
N LEU A 49 -26.74 0.11 18.57
CA LEU A 49 -25.34 0.10 18.16
C LEU A 49 -24.96 -1.18 17.39
N GLN A 50 -25.92 -1.75 16.66
CA GLN A 50 -25.76 -2.93 15.81
C GLN A 50 -26.18 -2.62 14.37
N PRO A 51 -25.73 -3.41 13.38
CA PRO A 51 -26.21 -3.28 12.01
C PRO A 51 -27.73 -3.40 11.95
N PHE A 52 -28.40 -2.51 11.21
CA PHE A 52 -29.85 -2.57 11.05
C PHE A 52 -30.23 -3.53 9.91
N GLU A 53 -31.39 -4.17 10.03
CA GLU A 53 -32.00 -4.91 8.92
C GLU A 53 -33.08 -4.06 8.25
N ASN A 54 -33.98 -3.49 9.06
CA ASN A 54 -35.10 -2.65 8.62
C ASN A 54 -34.92 -1.23 9.13
N ALA A 55 -34.27 -0.39 8.34
CA ALA A 55 -33.99 0.99 8.73
C ALA A 55 -35.24 1.89 8.66
N VAL A 56 -35.42 2.68 9.71
CA VAL A 56 -36.30 3.84 9.76
C VAL A 56 -35.49 5.06 10.20
N CYS A 57 -35.91 6.25 9.80
CA CYS A 57 -35.30 7.49 10.25
C CYS A 57 -36.31 8.46 10.85
N THR A 58 -35.80 9.37 11.68
CA THR A 58 -36.50 10.59 12.09
C THR A 58 -36.37 11.67 10.99
N PRO A 59 -37.21 12.72 11.02
CA PRO A 59 -37.06 13.86 10.10
C PRO A 59 -35.70 14.57 10.19
N VAL A 60 -35.00 14.43 11.32
CA VAL A 60 -33.65 14.98 11.56
C VAL A 60 -32.57 14.14 10.87
N GLY A 61 -32.85 12.88 10.53
CA GLY A 61 -31.91 11.96 9.86
C GLY A 61 -31.27 10.90 10.76
N THR A 62 -31.75 10.74 12.00
CA THR A 62 -31.26 9.70 12.93
C THR A 62 -31.82 8.33 12.54
N ILE A 63 -30.96 7.34 12.33
CA ILE A 63 -31.34 6.00 11.85
C ILE A 63 -31.57 5.03 13.02
N PHE A 64 -32.69 4.30 12.97
CA PHE A 64 -33.04 3.23 13.89
C PHE A 64 -33.46 1.97 13.15
N ASP A 65 -33.43 0.84 13.84
CA ASP A 65 -34.15 -0.36 13.41
C ASP A 65 -35.60 -0.30 13.93
N VAL A 66 -36.56 -0.64 13.06
CA VAL A 66 -38.00 -0.67 13.37
C VAL A 66 -38.29 -1.43 14.67
N GLN A 67 -37.68 -2.59 14.87
CA GLN A 67 -37.98 -3.43 16.03
C GLN A 67 -37.46 -2.81 17.34
N VAL A 68 -36.27 -2.21 17.29
CA VAL A 68 -35.62 -1.61 18.46
C VAL A 68 -36.34 -0.34 18.87
N ILE A 69 -36.66 0.53 17.91
CA ILE A 69 -37.35 1.80 18.22
C ILE A 69 -38.80 1.57 18.63
N GLY A 70 -39.47 0.55 18.08
CA GLY A 70 -40.81 0.16 18.51
C GLY A 70 -40.85 -0.20 20.00
N ALA A 71 -39.97 -1.09 20.43
CA ALA A 71 -39.85 -1.49 21.83
C ALA A 71 -39.46 -0.33 22.77
N TRP A 72 -38.70 0.65 22.26
CA TRP A 72 -38.38 1.87 23.01
C TRP A 72 -39.60 2.78 23.14
N LEU A 73 -40.34 3.03 22.04
CA LEU A 73 -41.50 3.91 22.02
C LEU A 73 -42.68 3.40 22.87
N GLU A 74 -42.79 2.09 23.07
CA GLU A 74 -43.74 1.50 24.02
C GLU A 74 -43.44 1.86 25.48
N LYS A 75 -42.16 2.01 25.83
CA LYS A 75 -41.70 2.31 27.21
C LYS A 75 -41.46 3.81 27.44
N HIS A 76 -41.03 4.51 26.40
CA HIS A 76 -40.56 5.89 26.43
C HIS A 76 -41.05 6.64 25.19
N SER A 77 -41.90 7.65 25.36
CA SER A 77 -42.39 8.49 24.24
C SER A 77 -41.36 9.52 23.74
N THR A 78 -40.07 9.20 23.79
CA THR A 78 -38.95 10.10 23.48
C THR A 78 -37.92 9.44 22.58
N ASN A 79 -37.11 10.24 21.87
CA ASN A 79 -36.02 9.79 21.03
C ASN A 79 -34.83 9.33 21.92
N PRO A 80 -34.28 8.12 21.73
CA PRO A 80 -33.18 7.60 22.54
C PRO A 80 -31.85 8.36 22.38
N VAL A 81 -31.67 9.10 21.27
CA VAL A 81 -30.44 9.87 21.00
C VAL A 81 -30.52 11.26 21.61
N ASP A 82 -31.56 12.02 21.25
CA ASP A 82 -31.69 13.45 21.58
C ASP A 82 -32.59 13.71 22.81
N GLY A 83 -33.46 12.76 23.15
CA GLY A 83 -34.44 12.91 24.24
C GLY A 83 -35.70 13.72 23.88
N GLU A 84 -35.81 14.21 22.65
CA GLU A 84 -36.99 14.92 22.15
C GLU A 84 -38.22 14.00 22.04
N PRO A 85 -39.46 14.51 22.18
CA PRO A 85 -40.66 13.69 22.04
C PRO A 85 -40.79 13.16 20.61
N LEU A 86 -40.93 11.84 20.46
CA LEU A 86 -41.04 11.17 19.16
C LEU A 86 -42.24 10.23 19.16
N LYS A 87 -43.11 10.31 18.14
CA LYS A 87 -44.22 9.37 17.96
C LYS A 87 -43.89 8.38 16.85
N ALA A 88 -44.49 7.19 16.91
CA ALA A 88 -44.31 6.16 15.87
C ALA A 88 -44.74 6.63 14.47
N LYS A 89 -45.66 7.59 14.37
CA LYS A 89 -46.13 8.18 13.10
C LYS A 89 -45.09 9.08 12.42
N ASP A 90 -44.12 9.58 13.18
CA ASP A 90 -43.10 10.50 12.67
C ASP A 90 -41.88 9.76 12.10
N LEU A 91 -41.85 8.42 12.24
CA LEU A 91 -40.83 7.56 11.68
C LEU A 91 -41.07 7.32 10.19
N ILE A 92 -40.00 7.45 9.42
CA ILE A 92 -40.00 7.30 7.96
C ILE A 92 -39.23 6.03 7.61
N LYS A 93 -39.83 5.14 6.81
CA LYS A 93 -39.17 3.90 6.36
C LYS A 93 -38.11 4.19 5.31
N LEU A 94 -36.88 3.73 5.51
CA LEU A 94 -35.79 3.89 4.54
C LEU A 94 -35.69 2.69 3.59
N ASN A 95 -35.74 2.95 2.29
CA ASN A 95 -35.51 1.96 1.25
C ASN A 95 -34.05 2.04 0.76
N PHE A 96 -33.24 1.08 1.19
CA PHE A 96 -31.87 0.93 0.69
C PHE A 96 -31.80 -0.09 -0.45
N SER A 97 -31.06 0.24 -1.50
CA SER A 97 -30.71 -0.73 -2.55
C SER A 97 -29.47 -1.52 -2.17
N ARG A 98 -29.44 -2.81 -2.53
CA ARG A 98 -28.31 -3.72 -2.29
C ARG A 98 -27.83 -4.33 -3.59
N ASN A 99 -26.52 -4.49 -3.72
CA ASN A 99 -25.93 -5.22 -4.85
C ASN A 99 -25.96 -6.75 -4.63
N ASP A 100 -25.53 -7.51 -5.63
CA ASP A 100 -25.41 -8.98 -5.58
C ASP A 100 -24.55 -9.50 -4.40
N SER A 101 -23.63 -8.68 -3.90
CA SER A 101 -22.77 -9.01 -2.75
C SER A 101 -23.41 -8.67 -1.38
N GLY A 102 -24.62 -8.12 -1.38
CA GLY A 102 -25.34 -7.70 -0.16
C GLY A 102 -24.89 -6.36 0.42
N ALA A 103 -23.99 -5.63 -0.23
CA ALA A 103 -23.54 -4.30 0.17
C ALA A 103 -24.59 -3.23 -0.19
N LEU A 104 -24.75 -2.21 0.67
CA LEU A 104 -25.65 -1.08 0.43
C LEU A 104 -25.05 -0.18 -0.66
N VAL A 105 -25.83 0.10 -1.70
CA VAL A 105 -25.39 0.88 -2.86
C VAL A 105 -26.40 1.99 -3.19
N ASP A 106 -25.91 3.00 -3.90
CA ASP A 106 -26.77 3.98 -4.57
C ASP A 106 -27.47 3.31 -5.76
N PRO A 107 -28.81 3.41 -5.87
CA PRO A 107 -29.57 2.66 -6.88
C PRO A 107 -29.33 3.10 -8.32
N VAL A 108 -28.85 4.34 -8.54
CA VAL A 108 -28.66 4.90 -9.89
C VAL A 108 -27.23 4.71 -10.36
N THR A 109 -26.24 5.03 -9.52
CA THR A 109 -24.82 4.92 -9.89
C THR A 109 -24.19 3.59 -9.49
N PHE A 110 -24.89 2.74 -8.75
CA PHE A 110 -24.38 1.48 -8.18
C PHE A 110 -23.12 1.66 -7.31
N LYS A 111 -22.86 2.89 -6.85
CA LYS A 111 -21.73 3.20 -5.99
C LYS A 111 -22.01 2.66 -4.60
N VAL A 112 -21.06 1.91 -4.05
CA VAL A 112 -21.14 1.37 -2.69
C VAL A 112 -21.04 2.49 -1.66
N PHE A 113 -21.96 2.50 -0.69
CA PHE A 113 -21.92 3.44 0.43
C PHE A 113 -20.80 3.11 1.41
N THR A 114 -20.15 4.14 1.95
CA THR A 114 -19.04 4.02 2.92
C THR A 114 -19.22 5.03 4.05
N ASP A 115 -18.43 4.93 5.11
CA ASP A 115 -18.47 5.90 6.21
C ASP A 115 -18.07 7.34 5.81
N ASN A 116 -17.57 7.53 4.58
CA ASN A 116 -17.20 8.84 4.04
C ASN A 116 -18.14 9.32 2.92
N THR A 117 -19.17 8.56 2.57
CA THR A 117 -20.15 9.01 1.57
C THR A 117 -21.19 9.93 2.19
N HIS A 118 -21.53 11.01 1.49
CA HIS A 118 -22.68 11.83 1.84
C HIS A 118 -23.96 11.11 1.37
N ILE A 119 -24.77 10.67 2.32
CA ILE A 119 -25.99 9.88 2.08
C ILE A 119 -27.22 10.72 2.41
N VAL A 120 -28.16 10.79 1.47
CA VAL A 120 -29.39 11.55 1.60
C VAL A 120 -30.58 10.68 1.23
N ALA A 121 -31.68 10.82 1.97
CA ALA A 121 -32.94 10.16 1.67
C ALA A 121 -33.95 11.18 1.13
N VAL A 122 -34.63 10.83 0.04
CA VAL A 122 -35.74 11.60 -0.52
C VAL A 122 -37.03 11.08 0.10
N ARG A 123 -37.73 11.92 0.87
CA ARG A 123 -38.95 11.55 1.59
C ARG A 123 -40.19 11.62 0.69
N HIS A 124 -40.95 10.53 0.69
CA HIS A 124 -42.29 10.42 0.10
C HIS A 124 -43.30 10.00 1.15
N GLY A 125 -43.82 10.97 1.90
CA GLY A 125 -44.80 10.74 2.95
C GLY A 125 -44.28 9.85 4.09
N SER A 126 -44.52 8.54 3.98
CA SER A 126 -44.22 7.50 4.99
C SER A 126 -42.95 6.67 4.70
N TYR A 127 -42.41 6.73 3.48
CA TYR A 127 -41.15 6.08 3.11
C TYR A 127 -40.19 7.09 2.50
N ALA A 128 -38.92 6.71 2.38
CA ALA A 128 -37.91 7.51 1.71
C ALA A 128 -36.90 6.61 0.98
N ASN A 129 -36.54 7.02 -0.24
CA ASN A 129 -35.56 6.32 -1.06
C ASN A 129 -34.17 6.91 -0.80
N VAL A 130 -33.16 6.06 -0.63
CA VAL A 130 -31.81 6.49 -0.23
C VAL A 130 -30.87 6.58 -1.42
N PHE A 131 -30.21 7.73 -1.55
CA PHE A 131 -29.27 8.04 -2.62
C PHE A 131 -27.95 8.61 -2.09
N ALA A 132 -26.92 8.59 -2.93
CA ALA A 132 -25.74 9.41 -2.70
C ALA A 132 -26.07 10.89 -2.98
N TYR A 133 -25.58 11.82 -2.16
CA TYR A 133 -25.84 13.25 -2.41
C TYR A 133 -25.36 13.71 -3.79
N ASP A 134 -24.21 13.19 -4.24
CA ASP A 134 -23.62 13.50 -5.55
C ASP A 134 -24.55 13.13 -6.73
N THR A 135 -25.41 12.10 -6.57
CA THR A 135 -26.34 11.70 -7.63
C THR A 135 -27.54 12.63 -7.67
N LEU A 136 -28.15 12.93 -6.53
CA LEU A 136 -29.22 13.95 -6.44
C LEU A 136 -28.72 15.32 -6.88
N GLU A 137 -27.50 15.71 -6.52
CA GLU A 137 -26.94 17.00 -6.90
C GLU A 137 -26.84 17.14 -8.42
N ARG A 138 -26.35 16.10 -9.10
CA ARG A 138 -26.16 16.10 -10.57
C ARG A 138 -27.44 15.90 -11.35
N MET A 139 -28.32 15.01 -10.91
CA MET A 139 -29.50 14.59 -11.67
C MET A 139 -30.76 15.37 -11.32
N ASN A 140 -30.86 15.92 -10.11
CA ASN A 140 -32.05 16.64 -9.66
C ASN A 140 -31.77 18.12 -9.40
N ILE A 141 -30.82 18.44 -8.53
CA ILE A 141 -30.62 19.81 -8.02
C ILE A 141 -30.07 20.74 -9.12
N LYS A 142 -28.97 20.35 -9.77
CA LYS A 142 -28.34 21.13 -10.86
C LYS A 142 -29.27 21.37 -12.05
N PRO A 143 -29.95 20.34 -12.60
CA PRO A 143 -30.89 20.52 -13.70
C PRO A 143 -32.26 21.06 -13.26
N LYS A 144 -32.50 21.26 -11.95
CA LYS A 144 -33.79 21.69 -11.37
C LYS A 144 -34.95 20.72 -11.67
N MET A 145 -34.65 19.44 -11.77
CA MET A 145 -35.62 18.36 -11.99
C MET A 145 -35.97 17.71 -10.65
N TRP A 146 -37.12 18.11 -10.09
CA TRP A 146 -37.57 17.73 -8.75
C TRP A 146 -38.47 16.49 -8.74
N ARG A 147 -37.97 15.40 -9.36
CA ARG A 147 -38.64 14.10 -9.43
C ARG A 147 -37.69 13.00 -8.99
N ASP A 148 -38.15 12.13 -8.09
CA ASP A 148 -37.32 11.03 -7.57
C ASP A 148 -36.86 10.13 -8.74
N LEU A 149 -35.61 9.67 -8.67
CA LEU A 149 -34.96 8.88 -9.70
C LEU A 149 -35.46 7.43 -9.78
N LEU A 150 -36.20 6.95 -8.77
CA LEU A 150 -36.72 5.58 -8.72
C LEU A 150 -38.21 5.48 -9.06
N ASP A 151 -39.05 6.33 -8.47
CA ASP A 151 -40.51 6.25 -8.57
C ASP A 151 -41.15 7.47 -9.26
N ASP A 152 -40.35 8.39 -9.81
CA ASP A 152 -40.79 9.62 -10.49
C ASP A 152 -41.69 10.54 -9.66
N ALA A 153 -41.79 10.31 -8.34
CA ALA A 153 -42.60 11.11 -7.44
C ALA A 153 -42.01 12.51 -7.28
N GLU A 154 -42.88 13.53 -7.30
CA GLU A 154 -42.47 14.92 -7.14
C GLU A 154 -42.08 15.20 -5.68
N PHE A 155 -40.92 15.82 -5.48
CA PHE A 155 -40.42 16.14 -4.14
C PHE A 155 -39.85 17.56 -4.09
N THR A 156 -39.78 18.15 -2.90
CA THR A 156 -39.19 19.48 -2.72
C THR A 156 -37.86 19.40 -1.99
N ARG A 157 -37.12 20.52 -1.93
CA ARG A 157 -35.87 20.57 -1.17
C ARG A 157 -36.04 20.30 0.32
N ALA A 158 -37.24 20.53 0.89
CA ALA A 158 -37.54 20.24 2.29
C ALA A 158 -37.69 18.73 2.58
N ASP A 159 -37.93 17.93 1.54
CA ASP A 159 -38.11 16.48 1.64
C ASP A 159 -36.77 15.72 1.62
N LEU A 160 -35.65 16.43 1.46
CA LEU A 160 -34.30 15.86 1.51
C LEU A 160 -33.82 15.73 2.96
N ILE A 161 -33.64 14.50 3.41
CA ILE A 161 -33.16 14.17 4.76
C ILE A 161 -31.70 13.71 4.68
N THR A 162 -30.79 14.43 5.32
CA THR A 162 -29.37 14.06 5.36
C THR A 162 -29.14 13.00 6.43
N LEU A 163 -28.85 11.77 6.01
CA LEU A 163 -28.60 10.64 6.92
C LEU A 163 -27.15 10.61 7.42
N GLN A 164 -26.23 11.07 6.59
CA GLN A 164 -24.81 11.12 6.88
C GLN A 164 -24.14 12.18 6.03
N ASP A 165 -23.41 13.07 6.68
CA ASP A 165 -22.58 14.06 6.01
C ASP A 165 -21.12 13.92 6.52
N PRO A 166 -20.14 13.63 5.65
CA PRO A 166 -18.73 13.55 6.04
C PRO A 166 -18.17 14.88 6.56
N GLN A 167 -18.80 16.02 6.22
CA GLN A 167 -18.37 17.33 6.73
C GLN A 167 -18.93 17.63 8.12
N SER A 168 -20.06 17.00 8.49
CA SER A 168 -20.74 17.18 9.77
C SER A 168 -20.70 15.90 10.61
N VAL A 169 -19.53 15.60 11.17
CA VAL A 169 -19.28 14.37 11.95
C VAL A 169 -20.01 14.36 13.31
N ALA A 170 -20.56 15.52 13.70
CA ALA A 170 -21.13 15.78 15.02
C ALA A 170 -22.48 15.08 15.29
N ALA A 171 -23.21 14.66 14.25
CA ALA A 171 -24.56 14.11 14.37
C ALA A 171 -24.59 12.63 14.81
N ARG A 172 -23.51 11.87 14.56
CA ARG A 172 -23.41 10.43 14.89
C ARG A 172 -22.35 10.11 15.93
N ASP A 173 -22.01 11.09 16.77
CA ASP A 173 -21.05 10.92 17.86
C ASP A 173 -21.69 10.19 19.05
N LEU A 174 -21.13 9.02 19.40
CA LEU A 174 -21.63 8.17 20.49
C LEU A 174 -21.63 8.89 21.84
N GLY A 175 -20.72 9.86 22.04
CA GLY A 175 -20.65 10.62 23.30
C GLY A 175 -21.88 11.51 23.57
N LYS A 176 -22.68 11.80 22.54
CA LYS A 176 -23.89 12.64 22.67
C LYS A 176 -25.15 11.84 22.98
N PHE A 177 -25.15 10.53 22.74
CA PHE A 177 -26.34 9.70 22.86
C PHE A 177 -26.81 9.62 24.31
N LYS A 178 -28.04 10.07 24.55
CA LYS A 178 -28.60 10.16 25.90
C LYS A 178 -28.74 8.79 26.58
N HIS A 179 -29.26 7.78 25.88
CA HIS A 179 -29.42 6.43 26.43
C HIS A 179 -28.07 5.77 26.84
N LEU A 180 -26.95 6.15 26.22
CA LEU A 180 -25.62 5.68 26.62
C LEU A 180 -25.13 6.31 27.92
N LYS A 181 -25.58 7.53 28.23
CA LYS A 181 -25.32 8.19 29.52
C LYS A 181 -26.21 7.64 30.63
N ASP A 182 -27.43 7.26 30.28
CA ASP A 182 -28.48 6.87 31.24
C ASP A 182 -28.49 5.36 31.57
N GLY A 183 -27.77 4.49 30.84
CA GLY A 183 -27.59 3.09 31.27
C GLY A 183 -27.57 1.97 30.21
N GLY A 184 -27.15 2.22 28.97
CA GLY A 184 -26.72 1.16 28.04
C GLY A 184 -27.61 0.93 26.81
N ALA A 185 -27.04 0.31 25.77
CA ALA A 185 -27.66 0.10 24.47
C ALA A 185 -28.87 -0.85 24.53
N LEU A 186 -29.90 -0.54 23.73
CA LEU A 186 -31.14 -1.31 23.64
C LEU A 186 -30.95 -2.55 22.77
N LEU A 187 -31.43 -3.69 23.24
CA LEU A 187 -31.36 -4.97 22.52
C LEU A 187 -32.73 -5.30 21.93
N THR A 188 -32.76 -6.14 20.88
CA THR A 188 -34.03 -6.65 20.36
C THR A 188 -34.65 -7.67 21.34
N PRO A 189 -35.97 -7.89 21.31
CA PRO A 189 -36.63 -8.88 22.17
C PRO A 189 -36.07 -10.31 22.01
N ALA A 190 -35.65 -10.68 20.78
CA ALA A 190 -34.98 -11.95 20.51
C ALA A 190 -33.62 -12.04 21.21
N GLN A 191 -32.85 -10.96 21.22
CA GLN A 191 -31.54 -10.89 21.87
C GLN A 191 -31.62 -10.79 23.39
N GLU A 192 -32.67 -10.15 23.94
CA GLU A 192 -32.94 -10.20 25.38
C GLU A 192 -33.25 -11.62 25.84
N ALA A 193 -33.93 -12.42 25.00
CA ALA A 193 -34.16 -13.84 25.26
C ALA A 193 -32.87 -14.66 25.19
N GLU A 194 -32.00 -14.43 24.20
CA GLU A 194 -30.68 -15.08 24.12
C GLU A 194 -29.75 -14.69 25.28
N ARG A 195 -29.80 -13.44 25.73
CA ARG A 195 -29.05 -12.95 26.90
C ARG A 195 -29.54 -13.61 28.19
N LYS A 196 -30.85 -13.84 28.34
CA LYS A 196 -31.42 -14.62 29.46
C LYS A 196 -31.10 -16.11 29.35
N GLY A 197 -30.82 -16.61 28.14
CA GLY A 197 -30.40 -17.99 27.85
C GLY A 197 -28.94 -18.33 28.18
N GLY A 198 -28.15 -17.36 28.69
CA GLY A 198 -26.86 -17.64 29.34
C GLY A 198 -25.70 -18.03 28.43
N ASN A 199 -25.81 -17.88 27.11
CA ASN A 199 -24.82 -18.43 26.17
C ASN A 199 -24.23 -17.39 25.22
N VAL A 200 -23.56 -16.34 25.75
CA VAL A 200 -22.63 -15.52 24.94
C VAL A 200 -21.45 -15.04 25.80
N ASN A 201 -20.25 -15.16 25.23
CA ASN A 201 -19.00 -14.62 25.72
C ASN A 201 -19.06 -13.06 25.70
N VAL A 202 -19.47 -12.45 26.80
CA VAL A 202 -19.63 -10.99 26.95
C VAL A 202 -18.27 -10.31 27.14
N ASN A 203 -17.39 -10.41 26.15
CA ASN A 203 -16.08 -9.76 26.22
C ASN A 203 -15.64 -9.32 24.82
N VAL A 204 -16.08 -8.13 24.40
CA VAL A 204 -15.29 -7.09 23.69
C VAL A 204 -16.08 -5.77 23.64
N LEU A 205 -17.42 -5.78 23.60
CA LEU A 205 -18.21 -4.53 23.50
C LEU A 205 -18.67 -3.95 24.86
N GLY A 206 -18.92 -4.80 25.86
CA GLY A 206 -19.42 -4.40 27.18
C GLY A 206 -18.41 -3.69 28.10
N ARG A 207 -17.11 -3.72 27.77
CA ARG A 207 -16.07 -3.02 28.56
C ARG A 207 -16.07 -1.50 28.35
N ILE A 208 -16.70 -1.00 27.29
CA ILE A 208 -16.67 0.43 26.97
C ILE A 208 -17.59 1.24 27.90
N GLY A 209 -18.65 0.65 28.45
CA GLY A 209 -19.56 1.33 29.38
C GLY A 209 -19.13 1.27 30.85
N GLY A 210 -18.25 0.34 31.23
CA GLY A 210 -17.90 0.10 32.64
C GLY A 210 -16.78 0.97 33.21
N GLU A 211 -15.94 1.58 32.36
CA GLU A 211 -14.76 2.35 32.83
C GLU A 211 -15.04 3.83 33.13
N MET A 212 -16.26 4.33 32.94
CA MET A 212 -16.63 5.74 33.16
C MET A 212 -17.33 6.04 34.50
N LEU A 213 -17.74 5.03 35.29
CA LEU A 213 -18.49 5.28 36.52
C LEU A 213 -17.60 5.17 37.78
N GLY A 214 -16.82 6.23 38.00
CA GLY A 214 -16.25 6.51 39.31
C GLY A 214 -17.26 7.26 40.19
N SER A 215 -18.16 6.55 40.87
CA SER A 215 -18.90 7.10 42.00
C SER A 215 -19.05 6.07 43.12
N LYS A 216 -18.43 6.41 44.25
CA LYS A 216 -18.53 5.69 45.54
C LYS A 216 -19.89 5.98 46.17
N ALA A 217 -20.54 4.96 46.73
CA ALA A 217 -21.19 5.01 48.05
C ALA A 217 -21.60 3.60 48.51
N ASP A 218 -21.28 3.31 49.78
CA ASP A 218 -21.91 2.34 50.69
C ASP A 218 -21.69 0.83 50.53
N LYS A 219 -20.66 0.33 51.24
CA LYS A 219 -20.74 -0.69 52.31
C LYS A 219 -19.31 -1.10 52.71
N LYS A 220 -18.85 -0.59 53.86
CA LYS A 220 -17.56 -0.94 54.49
C LYS A 220 -17.82 -1.94 55.61
N GLU A 221 -17.15 -3.10 55.58
CA GLU A 221 -16.26 -3.61 56.64
C GLU A 221 -15.87 -5.09 56.46
N GLU A 222 -16.65 -5.91 55.75
CA GLU A 222 -16.32 -7.34 55.56
C GLU A 222 -15.35 -7.64 54.39
N ASP A 223 -15.01 -6.60 53.62
CA ASP A 223 -14.42 -6.71 52.29
C ASP A 223 -12.88 -6.51 52.28
N GLN A 224 -12.29 -6.05 53.38
CA GLN A 224 -10.87 -5.69 53.44
C GLN A 224 -9.97 -6.94 53.58
N GLU A 225 -10.38 -7.91 54.41
CA GLU A 225 -9.62 -9.16 54.62
C GLU A 225 -9.65 -10.07 53.39
N LYS A 226 -10.77 -10.10 52.66
CA LYS A 226 -10.91 -10.85 51.39
C LYS A 226 -10.09 -10.19 50.28
N ARG A 227 -10.02 -8.85 50.24
CA ARG A 227 -9.18 -8.11 49.29
C ARG A 227 -7.69 -8.31 49.55
N GLU A 228 -7.24 -8.33 50.80
CA GLU A 228 -5.84 -8.59 51.15
C GLU A 228 -5.40 -10.02 50.80
N LYS A 229 -6.25 -11.02 51.06
CA LYS A 229 -6.00 -12.42 50.63
C LYS A 229 -5.94 -12.55 49.11
N VAL A 230 -6.80 -11.85 48.38
CA VAL A 230 -6.80 -11.84 46.90
C VAL A 230 -5.59 -11.09 46.34
N VAL A 231 -5.13 -10.01 46.97
CA VAL A 231 -3.91 -9.28 46.54
C VAL A 231 -2.66 -10.13 46.79
N ARG A 232 -2.57 -10.84 47.93
CA ARG A 232 -1.46 -11.75 48.22
C ARG A 232 -1.42 -12.97 47.30
N ALA A 233 -2.59 -13.53 46.96
CA ALA A 233 -2.72 -14.59 45.97
C ALA A 233 -2.33 -14.10 44.56
N LYS A 234 -2.71 -12.88 44.19
CA LYS A 234 -2.33 -12.26 42.91
C LYS A 234 -0.84 -11.98 42.81
N MET A 235 -0.19 -11.45 43.86
CA MET A 235 1.27 -11.27 43.86
C MET A 235 2.03 -12.60 43.79
N ALA A 236 1.53 -13.67 44.41
CA ALA A 236 2.14 -15.00 44.31
C ALA A 236 2.01 -15.59 42.89
N VAL A 237 0.86 -15.39 42.24
CA VAL A 237 0.62 -15.81 40.85
C VAL A 237 1.41 -14.97 39.85
N GLU A 238 1.63 -13.69 40.13
CA GLU A 238 2.42 -12.78 39.30
C GLU A 238 3.93 -13.07 39.42
N LYS A 239 4.42 -13.39 40.62
CA LYS A 239 5.79 -13.90 40.84
C LYS A 239 6.03 -15.25 40.15
N ALA A 240 5.02 -16.13 40.13
CA ALA A 240 5.07 -17.41 39.40
C ALA A 240 4.90 -17.26 37.88
N ARG A 241 4.36 -16.13 37.39
CA ARG A 241 4.34 -15.76 35.96
C ARG A 241 5.68 -15.17 35.53
N GLN A 242 6.29 -14.30 36.34
CA GLN A 242 7.61 -13.71 36.05
C GLN A 242 8.72 -14.76 35.98
N SER A 243 8.67 -15.82 36.80
CA SER A 243 9.59 -16.95 36.69
C SER A 243 9.31 -17.90 35.51
N ARG A 244 8.13 -17.80 34.86
CA ARG A 244 7.78 -18.55 33.65
C ARG A 244 8.01 -17.77 32.35
N ASP A 245 7.99 -16.43 32.43
CA ASP A 245 8.24 -15.54 31.30
C ASP A 245 9.74 -15.36 31.04
N THR A 246 10.60 -15.60 32.03
CA THR A 246 12.08 -15.59 31.86
C THR A 246 12.59 -16.80 31.05
N ASP A 247 11.93 -17.95 31.14
CA ASP A 247 12.28 -19.15 30.36
C ASP A 247 11.59 -19.22 28.98
N LYS A 248 10.58 -18.36 28.71
CA LYS A 248 9.89 -18.27 27.40
C LYS A 248 10.35 -17.10 26.53
N ALA A 249 11.05 -16.11 27.09
CA ALA A 249 11.53 -14.93 26.36
C ALA A 249 12.74 -15.21 25.43
N VAL A 250 13.39 -16.37 25.52
CA VAL A 250 14.51 -16.75 24.63
C VAL A 250 14.04 -17.54 23.39
N ALA A 251 12.81 -18.04 23.36
CA ALA A 251 12.32 -18.94 22.28
C ALA A 251 11.20 -18.37 21.38
N LEU A 252 10.68 -17.15 21.63
CA LEU A 252 9.53 -16.60 20.91
C LEU A 252 9.79 -15.21 20.30
N ALA A 253 10.90 -15.05 19.57
CA ALA A 253 11.14 -13.88 18.71
C ALA A 253 11.01 -14.19 17.20
N LYS A 254 10.58 -15.40 16.84
CA LYS A 254 10.36 -15.83 15.45
C LYS A 254 9.15 -16.76 15.33
N SER A 255 7.93 -16.22 15.29
CA SER A 255 6.81 -16.81 14.54
C SER A 255 5.54 -15.97 14.70
N THR A 256 4.66 -16.06 13.71
CA THR A 256 3.24 -15.67 13.66
C THR A 256 2.90 -14.22 13.27
N LYS A 257 3.08 -13.92 11.97
CA LYS A 257 1.96 -13.40 11.17
C LYS A 257 1.44 -14.55 10.30
N HIS A 258 0.29 -15.10 10.67
CA HIS A 258 -0.77 -15.69 9.84
C HIS A 258 -1.62 -16.64 10.69
N ALA A 259 -2.91 -16.31 10.85
CA ALA A 259 -4.07 -17.13 10.46
C ALA A 259 -5.30 -16.80 11.31
N SER A 260 -6.36 -16.31 10.65
CA SER A 260 -7.68 -16.95 10.72
C SER A 260 -8.55 -16.40 9.58
N ALA A 261 -8.58 -17.15 8.47
CA ALA A 261 -9.60 -17.05 7.45
C ALA A 261 -10.49 -18.29 7.55
N THR A 262 -11.80 -18.07 7.58
CA THR A 262 -12.90 -18.86 6.98
C THR A 262 -14.20 -18.20 7.47
N THR A 263 -15.18 -17.80 6.65
CA THR A 263 -15.69 -18.36 5.40
C THR A 263 -16.40 -17.28 4.57
N ALA A 264 -16.11 -17.18 3.27
CA ALA A 264 -17.04 -16.67 2.26
C ALA A 264 -16.60 -17.16 0.87
N ALA A 265 -17.46 -17.91 0.19
CA ALA A 265 -17.24 -18.38 -1.17
C ALA A 265 -17.34 -17.17 -2.13
N ALA A 266 -16.19 -16.62 -2.52
CA ALA A 266 -16.09 -15.54 -3.49
C ALA A 266 -16.07 -16.09 -4.91
N ARG A 267 -16.87 -15.47 -5.78
CA ARG A 267 -16.91 -15.71 -7.23
C ARG A 267 -15.52 -15.41 -7.84
N LEU A 268 -15.09 -16.30 -8.73
CA LEU A 268 -13.84 -16.22 -9.51
C LEU A 268 -13.85 -15.04 -10.49
N ILE A 269 -13.60 -13.83 -9.99
CA ILE A 269 -12.81 -12.85 -10.74
C ILE A 269 -11.57 -12.65 -9.89
N ASN A 270 -10.52 -13.40 -10.22
CA ASN A 270 -9.20 -13.14 -9.68
C ASN A 270 -8.81 -11.74 -10.18
N ASP A 271 -9.09 -10.71 -9.39
CA ASP A 271 -8.35 -9.46 -9.46
C ASP A 271 -6.90 -9.81 -9.14
N LYS A 272 -6.15 -10.22 -10.16
CA LYS A 272 -4.71 -10.45 -10.05
C LYS A 272 -4.13 -9.16 -9.49
N LYS A 273 -3.67 -9.22 -8.25
CA LYS A 273 -2.96 -8.12 -7.61
C LYS A 273 -1.85 -7.66 -8.56
N LEU A 274 -1.92 -6.40 -8.98
CA LEU A 274 -0.94 -5.82 -9.90
C LEU A 274 0.47 -6.05 -9.35
N ALA A 275 1.33 -6.66 -10.15
CA ALA A 275 2.73 -6.86 -9.80
C ALA A 275 3.39 -5.51 -9.50
N ALA A 276 4.30 -5.47 -8.52
CA ALA A 276 5.02 -4.25 -8.14
C ALA A 276 5.76 -3.61 -9.34
N ASN A 277 6.21 -4.44 -10.29
CA ASN A 277 6.92 -4.02 -11.49
C ASN A 277 5.99 -3.75 -12.68
N ALA A 278 4.69 -3.58 -12.47
CA ALA A 278 3.77 -3.23 -13.55
C ALA A 278 4.13 -1.86 -14.17
N ALA A 279 4.11 -1.81 -15.50
CA ALA A 279 4.25 -0.60 -16.30
C ALA A 279 2.94 0.21 -16.31
N ALA A 280 3.03 1.48 -16.67
CA ALA A 280 1.84 2.32 -16.88
C ALA A 280 1.07 1.94 -18.16
N TYR A 281 1.74 1.29 -19.12
CA TYR A 281 1.17 0.86 -20.39
C TYR A 281 0.82 -0.64 -20.39
N THR A 282 -0.15 -1.02 -21.21
CA THR A 282 -0.58 -2.42 -21.38
C THR A 282 0.35 -3.17 -22.32
N THR A 283 0.40 -4.50 -22.22
CA THR A 283 1.20 -5.34 -23.12
C THR A 283 0.81 -5.25 -24.59
N GLY A 284 -0.34 -4.64 -24.90
CA GLY A 284 -0.90 -4.56 -26.25
C GLY A 284 -1.41 -5.90 -26.80
N LYS A 285 -1.29 -7.01 -26.05
CA LYS A 285 -1.69 -8.34 -26.51
C LYS A 285 -3.18 -8.45 -26.83
N ALA A 286 -4.05 -7.88 -25.98
CA ALA A 286 -5.48 -7.86 -26.25
C ALA A 286 -5.85 -7.07 -27.52
N ALA A 287 -5.16 -5.95 -27.77
CA ALA A 287 -5.36 -5.16 -28.99
C ALA A 287 -4.79 -5.86 -30.23
N ALA A 288 -3.64 -6.53 -30.10
CA ALA A 288 -3.02 -7.29 -31.17
C ALA A 288 -3.84 -8.54 -31.53
N SER A 289 -4.43 -9.22 -30.54
CA SER A 289 -5.32 -10.36 -30.77
C SER A 289 -6.68 -9.96 -31.32
N PHE A 290 -7.14 -8.74 -31.03
CA PHE A 290 -8.35 -8.20 -31.66
C PHE A 290 -8.15 -7.88 -33.14
N THR A 291 -6.93 -7.48 -33.54
CA THR A 291 -6.64 -7.01 -34.90
C THR A 291 -5.95 -8.06 -35.79
N SER A 292 -5.40 -9.12 -35.21
CA SER A 292 -4.71 -10.18 -35.94
C SER A 292 -5.41 -11.53 -35.79
N THR A 293 -5.72 -12.17 -36.91
CA THR A 293 -6.28 -13.53 -36.97
C THR A 293 -5.27 -14.62 -36.62
N GLY A 294 -3.98 -14.29 -36.56
CA GLY A 294 -2.89 -15.23 -36.23
C GLY A 294 -2.52 -15.28 -34.74
N LEU A 295 -3.12 -14.44 -33.90
CA LEU A 295 -2.86 -14.39 -32.46
C LEU A 295 -4.03 -14.99 -31.67
N THR A 296 -3.72 -15.65 -30.55
CA THR A 296 -4.75 -16.17 -29.65
C THR A 296 -5.57 -15.02 -29.06
N PRO A 297 -6.91 -15.12 -29.03
CA PRO A 297 -7.78 -14.06 -28.51
C PRO A 297 -7.52 -13.86 -27.00
N GLU A 298 -6.97 -12.70 -26.65
CA GLU A 298 -6.72 -12.27 -25.28
C GLU A 298 -7.73 -11.17 -24.90
N THR A 299 -8.52 -11.40 -23.85
CA THR A 299 -9.53 -10.43 -23.38
C THR A 299 -9.02 -9.58 -22.21
N SER A 300 -7.85 -9.91 -21.65
CA SER A 300 -7.30 -9.25 -20.47
C SER A 300 -6.33 -8.12 -20.83
N GLY A 301 -6.57 -6.94 -20.26
CA GLY A 301 -5.69 -5.78 -20.40
C GLY A 301 -4.48 -5.82 -19.47
N GLU A 302 -3.69 -6.91 -19.48
CA GLU A 302 -2.55 -7.04 -18.58
C GLU A 302 -1.52 -5.93 -18.84
N ARG A 303 -1.12 -5.23 -17.75
CA ARG A 303 -0.04 -4.24 -17.77
C ARG A 303 1.27 -4.94 -18.09
N ALA A 304 2.10 -4.29 -18.92
CA ALA A 304 3.42 -4.84 -19.22
C ALA A 304 4.25 -4.92 -17.93
N LEU A 305 5.01 -6.00 -17.75
CA LEU A 305 5.99 -6.08 -16.67
C LEU A 305 7.23 -5.33 -17.14
N LEU A 306 7.66 -4.35 -16.37
CA LEU A 306 8.92 -3.66 -16.63
C LEU A 306 10.09 -4.61 -16.41
N THR A 307 11.16 -4.40 -17.17
CA THR A 307 12.43 -5.09 -16.88
C THR A 307 12.99 -4.63 -15.53
N ASP A 308 13.78 -5.47 -14.87
CA ASP A 308 14.34 -5.16 -13.56
C ASP A 308 15.21 -3.89 -13.59
N GLU A 309 15.92 -3.67 -14.70
CA GLU A 309 16.72 -2.47 -14.92
C GLU A 309 15.84 -1.22 -15.05
N GLU A 310 14.83 -1.25 -15.92
CA GLU A 310 13.94 -0.10 -16.09
C GLU A 310 13.18 0.22 -14.79
N PHE A 311 12.88 -0.80 -13.97
CA PHE A 311 12.15 -0.60 -12.71
C PHE A 311 13.03 0.09 -11.69
N MET A 312 14.29 -0.36 -11.57
CA MET A 312 15.29 0.24 -10.71
C MET A 312 15.60 1.69 -11.09
N LEU A 313 15.62 1.96 -12.39
CA LEU A 313 15.96 3.27 -12.95
C LEU A 313 14.78 4.25 -12.98
N ARG A 314 13.66 3.94 -12.31
CA ARG A 314 12.59 4.93 -12.13
C ARG A 314 12.97 5.92 -11.01
N PRO A 315 12.72 7.24 -11.20
CA PRO A 315 12.96 8.23 -10.16
C PRO A 315 12.30 7.86 -8.83
N LYS A 316 12.95 8.21 -7.71
CA LYS A 316 12.49 7.96 -6.32
C LYS A 316 12.38 6.50 -5.87
N THR A 317 12.79 5.53 -6.70
CA THR A 317 12.81 4.10 -6.34
C THR A 317 13.97 3.78 -5.40
N VAL A 318 15.18 4.22 -5.76
CA VAL A 318 16.40 4.06 -4.94
C VAL A 318 16.64 5.37 -4.21
N LYS A 319 16.42 5.37 -2.89
CA LYS A 319 16.58 6.55 -2.00
C LYS A 319 17.98 6.68 -1.38
N ILE A 320 18.86 5.74 -1.68
CA ILE A 320 20.18 5.64 -1.08
C ILE A 320 21.13 6.52 -1.89
N LYS A 321 21.76 7.49 -1.24
CA LYS A 321 22.76 8.37 -1.88
C LYS A 321 24.01 7.57 -2.24
N GLY A 322 24.51 7.76 -3.46
CA GLY A 322 25.79 7.18 -3.89
C GLY A 322 26.96 8.10 -3.58
N TYR A 323 28.16 7.55 -3.42
CA TYR A 323 29.38 8.33 -3.22
C TYR A 323 30.51 7.80 -4.12
N ALA A 324 31.15 8.71 -4.84
CA ALA A 324 32.28 8.41 -5.71
C ALA A 324 33.41 9.44 -5.54
N ARG A 325 34.64 9.01 -5.80
CA ARG A 325 35.83 9.86 -5.80
C ARG A 325 36.49 9.83 -7.17
N ILE A 326 36.63 11.00 -7.76
CA ILE A 326 37.43 11.20 -8.98
C ILE A 326 38.83 11.60 -8.56
N GLU A 327 39.81 10.77 -8.89
CA GLU A 327 41.22 11.08 -8.71
C GLU A 327 41.75 11.80 -9.94
N THR A 328 42.18 13.04 -9.79
CA THR A 328 42.76 13.83 -10.88
C THR A 328 44.24 14.10 -10.62
N ASN A 329 44.94 14.62 -11.62
CA ASN A 329 46.32 15.08 -11.45
C ASN A 329 46.48 16.27 -10.49
N LEU A 330 45.44 17.08 -10.29
CA LEU A 330 45.45 18.28 -9.44
C LEU A 330 44.94 18.02 -8.01
N GLY A 331 44.33 16.86 -7.77
CA GLY A 331 43.78 16.49 -6.47
C GLY A 331 42.63 15.49 -6.58
N LYS A 332 41.94 15.29 -5.47
CA LYS A 332 40.82 14.34 -5.36
C LYS A 332 39.50 15.11 -5.25
N LEU A 333 38.51 14.70 -6.04
CA LEU A 333 37.15 15.26 -6.00
C LEU A 333 36.21 14.20 -5.44
N THR A 334 35.62 14.47 -4.28
CA THR A 334 34.56 13.62 -3.71
C THR A 334 33.20 14.13 -4.18
N ILE A 335 32.36 13.21 -4.64
CA ILE A 335 31.08 13.51 -5.27
C ILE A 335 29.99 12.68 -4.59
N GLU A 336 28.92 13.37 -4.23
CA GLU A 336 27.64 12.78 -3.83
C GLU A 336 26.76 12.63 -5.07
N LEU A 337 26.20 11.44 -5.27
CA LEU A 337 25.36 11.09 -6.40
C LEU A 337 23.88 11.04 -5.96
N HIS A 338 23.01 11.68 -6.73
CA HIS A 338 21.59 11.81 -6.44
C HIS A 338 20.76 10.80 -7.25
N THR A 339 20.68 9.57 -6.75
CA THR A 339 19.87 8.50 -7.37
C THR A 339 18.38 8.80 -7.38
N ASP A 340 17.89 9.56 -6.42
CA ASP A 340 16.47 9.86 -6.25
C ASP A 340 15.92 10.66 -7.43
N THR A 341 16.72 11.62 -7.92
CA THR A 341 16.34 12.57 -8.96
C THR A 341 16.74 12.10 -10.35
N ALA A 342 17.93 11.52 -10.49
CA ALA A 342 18.51 11.15 -11.78
C ALA A 342 19.12 9.73 -11.76
N PRO A 343 18.32 8.69 -11.54
CA PRO A 343 18.83 7.32 -11.40
C PRO A 343 19.52 6.82 -12.68
N ARG A 344 19.06 7.15 -13.89
CA ARG A 344 19.70 6.69 -15.13
C ARG A 344 21.06 7.32 -15.33
N ALA A 345 21.17 8.62 -15.08
CA ALA A 345 22.44 9.32 -15.17
C ALA A 345 23.46 8.76 -14.14
N VAL A 346 23.03 8.54 -12.89
CA VAL A 346 23.90 7.96 -11.85
C VAL A 346 24.32 6.54 -12.21
N TRP A 347 23.39 5.69 -12.65
CA TRP A 347 23.70 4.32 -13.06
C TRP A 347 24.72 4.29 -14.20
N ASN A 348 24.50 5.11 -15.23
CA ASN A 348 25.45 5.23 -16.34
C ASN A 348 26.84 5.66 -15.84
N PHE A 349 26.91 6.66 -14.97
CA PHE A 349 28.18 7.12 -14.41
C PHE A 349 28.90 6.04 -13.58
N VAL A 350 28.19 5.37 -12.67
CA VAL A 350 28.74 4.31 -11.81
C VAL A 350 29.24 3.13 -12.63
N ARG A 351 28.48 2.68 -13.64
CA ARG A 351 28.89 1.57 -14.50
C ARG A 351 30.08 1.91 -15.38
N LEU A 352 30.11 3.11 -15.96
CA LEU A 352 31.27 3.59 -16.72
C LEU A 352 32.51 3.69 -15.83
N ALA A 353 32.37 4.18 -14.60
CA ALA A 353 33.46 4.22 -13.62
C ALA A 353 33.98 2.81 -13.29
N GLN A 354 33.09 1.87 -12.97
CA GLN A 354 33.46 0.47 -12.67
C GLN A 354 34.15 -0.23 -13.84
N SER A 355 33.77 0.08 -15.08
CA SER A 355 34.43 -0.44 -16.29
C SER A 355 35.80 0.20 -16.57
N GLY A 356 36.21 1.22 -15.81
CA GLY A 356 37.45 1.96 -16.04
C GLY A 356 37.39 2.93 -17.21
N TYR A 357 36.20 3.25 -17.72
CA TYR A 357 36.01 4.09 -18.92
C TYR A 357 36.55 5.52 -18.76
N TYR A 358 36.53 6.05 -17.53
CA TYR A 358 37.05 7.39 -17.23
C TYR A 358 38.55 7.42 -16.91
N ARG A 359 39.25 6.28 -16.99
CA ARG A 359 40.69 6.21 -16.71
C ARG A 359 41.49 6.94 -17.78
N ASN A 360 42.39 7.83 -17.36
CA ASN A 360 43.20 8.70 -18.21
C ASN A 360 42.40 9.62 -19.14
N VAL A 361 41.16 9.94 -18.81
CA VAL A 361 40.32 10.85 -19.60
C VAL A 361 40.60 12.30 -19.22
N ALA A 362 40.83 13.16 -20.21
CA ALA A 362 41.10 14.57 -19.99
C ALA A 362 39.82 15.42 -19.87
N PHE A 363 39.89 16.47 -19.07
CA PHE A 363 38.94 17.59 -19.15
C PHE A 363 39.33 18.44 -20.37
N HIS A 364 38.52 18.35 -21.42
CA HIS A 364 38.83 18.97 -22.71
C HIS A 364 38.30 20.40 -22.81
N ARG A 365 37.47 20.85 -21.86
CA ARG A 365 36.95 22.23 -21.84
C ARG A 365 36.88 22.75 -20.41
N ASN A 366 37.47 23.92 -20.17
CA ASN A 366 37.52 24.60 -18.89
C ASN A 366 37.20 26.08 -19.14
N ILE A 367 36.12 26.60 -18.55
CA ILE A 367 35.75 28.00 -18.63
C ILE A 367 35.76 28.55 -17.20
N PRO A 368 36.79 29.36 -16.83
CA PRO A 368 36.89 29.95 -15.51
C PRO A 368 35.63 30.73 -15.14
N GLY A 369 35.13 30.59 -13.90
CA GLY A 369 33.89 31.22 -13.45
C GLY A 369 32.59 30.64 -13.99
N PHE A 370 32.64 29.61 -14.85
CA PHE A 370 31.46 28.96 -15.40
C PHE A 370 31.43 27.44 -15.14
N MET A 371 32.20 26.64 -15.87
CA MET A 371 32.20 25.18 -15.73
C MET A 371 33.43 24.50 -16.33
N ILE A 372 33.67 23.27 -15.90
CA ILE A 372 34.66 22.36 -16.46
C ILE A 372 34.00 21.07 -16.95
N GLN A 373 34.31 20.67 -18.19
CA GLN A 373 33.67 19.55 -18.87
C GLN A 373 34.68 18.46 -19.23
N GLY A 374 34.27 17.21 -19.00
CA GLY A 374 35.06 16.00 -19.21
C GLY A 374 34.20 14.80 -19.59
N GLY A 375 34.78 13.60 -19.47
CA GLY A 375 34.07 12.34 -19.74
C GLY A 375 34.00 11.94 -21.22
N ASP A 376 34.86 12.50 -22.07
CA ASP A 376 35.07 12.06 -23.46
C ASP A 376 36.43 11.36 -23.58
N PRO A 377 36.48 10.02 -23.78
CA PRO A 377 37.75 9.30 -23.94
C PRO A 377 38.58 9.74 -25.14
N SER A 378 37.94 10.29 -26.18
CA SER A 378 38.65 10.79 -27.35
C SER A 378 39.35 12.13 -27.09
N GLY A 379 38.96 12.87 -26.04
CA GLY A 379 39.46 14.20 -25.73
C GLY A 379 39.10 15.28 -26.76
N THR A 380 38.28 14.95 -27.76
CA THR A 380 37.87 15.87 -28.83
C THR A 380 36.74 16.81 -28.40
N GLY A 381 35.93 16.39 -27.43
CA GLY A 381 34.72 17.05 -26.94
C GLY A 381 33.45 16.63 -27.71
N ARG A 382 33.58 15.81 -28.75
CA ARG A 382 32.44 15.34 -29.54
C ARG A 382 32.09 13.87 -29.31
N GLY A 383 32.98 13.12 -28.67
CA GLY A 383 32.85 11.69 -28.45
C GLY A 383 32.11 11.33 -27.17
N GLY A 384 32.16 10.06 -26.80
CA GLY A 384 31.54 9.54 -25.59
C GLY A 384 30.23 8.78 -25.84
N ALA A 385 30.14 7.57 -25.30
CA ALA A 385 28.96 6.71 -25.38
C ALA A 385 28.46 6.36 -23.98
N SER A 386 27.14 6.18 -23.84
CA SER A 386 26.57 5.64 -22.60
C SER A 386 26.88 4.15 -22.46
N ILE A 387 26.60 3.58 -21.29
CA ILE A 387 26.71 2.14 -21.04
C ILE A 387 25.81 1.30 -21.96
N TRP A 388 24.72 1.89 -22.48
CA TRP A 388 23.78 1.24 -23.39
C TRP A 388 24.18 1.36 -24.87
N GLY A 389 25.28 2.05 -25.17
CA GLY A 389 25.72 2.34 -26.55
C GLY A 389 24.82 3.33 -27.32
N LYS A 390 23.75 3.83 -26.68
CA LYS A 390 22.79 4.79 -27.25
C LYS A 390 22.58 5.97 -26.29
N ASN A 391 22.19 7.12 -26.79
CA ASN A 391 21.88 8.25 -25.93
C ASN A 391 20.64 7.96 -25.07
N PHE A 392 20.61 8.53 -23.86
CA PHE A 392 19.50 8.36 -22.93
C PHE A 392 18.79 9.69 -22.60
N GLN A 393 17.58 9.56 -22.07
CA GLN A 393 16.66 10.67 -21.81
C GLN A 393 17.18 11.62 -20.72
N ASP A 394 16.69 12.86 -20.73
CA ASP A 394 16.95 13.82 -19.66
C ASP A 394 16.05 13.56 -18.45
N GLU A 395 16.57 13.78 -17.24
CA GLU A 395 15.87 13.58 -15.98
C GLU A 395 15.79 14.91 -15.21
N PHE A 396 14.65 15.60 -15.29
CA PHE A 396 14.43 16.92 -14.67
C PHE A 396 13.46 16.91 -13.48
N ASP A 397 13.01 15.73 -13.04
CA ASP A 397 11.94 15.56 -12.05
C ASP A 397 12.38 15.82 -10.58
N GLY A 398 13.47 16.57 -10.39
CA GLY A 398 14.05 16.89 -9.09
C GLY A 398 13.94 18.38 -8.72
N PRO A 399 14.06 18.70 -7.41
CA PRO A 399 14.17 20.09 -6.95
C PRO A 399 15.55 20.72 -7.23
N GLN A 400 16.49 19.93 -7.75
CA GLN A 400 17.87 20.34 -7.94
C GLN A 400 17.99 21.37 -9.07
N THR A 401 18.80 22.39 -8.84
CA THR A 401 19.06 23.51 -9.74
C THR A 401 20.53 23.88 -9.68
N HIS A 402 21.06 24.53 -10.72
CA HIS A 402 22.46 24.96 -10.80
C HIS A 402 22.66 26.26 -10.02
N ASN A 403 22.24 26.33 -8.76
CA ASN A 403 22.38 27.53 -7.93
C ASN A 403 23.70 27.59 -7.17
N GLU A 404 24.43 26.48 -7.11
CA GLU A 404 25.62 26.34 -6.27
C GLU A 404 26.85 25.98 -7.08
N ARG A 405 28.02 26.19 -6.48
CA ARG A 405 29.31 25.71 -7.01
C ARG A 405 29.43 24.21 -6.76
N GLY A 406 30.01 23.50 -7.72
CA GLY A 406 30.27 22.07 -7.63
C GLY A 406 29.06 21.21 -8.00
N VAL A 407 28.06 21.73 -8.70
CA VAL A 407 26.95 20.92 -9.21
C VAL A 407 27.45 20.10 -10.39
N LEU A 408 27.13 18.80 -10.40
CA LEU A 408 27.54 17.84 -11.42
C LEU A 408 26.35 17.49 -12.33
N SER A 409 26.54 17.73 -13.63
CA SER A 409 25.48 17.60 -14.62
C SER A 409 25.94 16.94 -15.91
N MET A 410 25.02 16.28 -16.61
CA MET A 410 25.29 15.63 -17.90
C MET A 410 25.41 16.66 -19.03
N ALA A 411 26.45 16.52 -19.87
CA ALA A 411 26.56 17.28 -21.10
C ALA A 411 25.71 16.62 -22.20
N ASN A 412 24.99 17.43 -22.96
CA ASN A 412 24.13 16.98 -24.06
C ASN A 412 24.25 17.90 -25.28
N LYS A 413 23.75 17.45 -26.43
CA LYS A 413 23.73 18.18 -27.70
C LYS A 413 22.29 18.58 -28.10
N GLY A 414 21.36 18.48 -27.16
CA GLY A 414 19.92 18.60 -27.39
C GLY A 414 19.14 17.69 -26.43
N LYS A 415 17.81 17.76 -26.51
CA LYS A 415 16.91 16.98 -25.63
C LYS A 415 17.15 15.48 -25.78
N ASN A 416 17.26 14.77 -24.67
CA ASN A 416 17.42 13.30 -24.59
C ASN A 416 18.67 12.77 -25.30
N THR A 417 19.76 13.55 -25.31
CA THR A 417 21.03 13.17 -25.97
C THR A 417 22.17 12.92 -24.98
N ASN A 418 21.88 12.47 -23.76
CA ASN A 418 22.92 12.21 -22.75
C ASN A 418 23.80 11.02 -23.15
N GLY A 419 25.12 11.16 -22.93
CA GLY A 419 26.14 10.15 -23.25
C GLY A 419 27.01 9.81 -22.03
N SER A 420 28.34 9.89 -22.17
CA SER A 420 29.29 9.75 -21.04
C SER A 420 29.83 11.08 -20.50
N GLN A 421 29.65 12.16 -21.25
CA GLN A 421 30.22 13.46 -20.93
C GLN A 421 29.45 14.14 -19.80
N PHE A 422 30.19 14.77 -18.89
CA PHE A 422 29.63 15.52 -17.77
C PHE A 422 30.44 16.80 -17.54
N PHE A 423 29.84 17.73 -16.82
CA PHE A 423 30.51 18.96 -16.40
C PHE A 423 30.23 19.28 -14.92
N ILE A 424 31.16 20.01 -14.32
CA ILE A 424 31.08 20.53 -12.96
C ILE A 424 31.02 22.05 -13.04
N THR A 425 30.08 22.67 -12.34
CA THR A 425 29.94 24.13 -12.31
C THR A 425 30.90 24.78 -11.32
N TYR A 426 31.48 25.92 -11.68
CA TYR A 426 32.25 26.77 -10.75
C TYR A 426 31.38 27.83 -10.08
N LYS A 427 30.28 28.23 -10.71
CA LYS A 427 29.34 29.24 -10.23
C LYS A 427 27.90 28.80 -10.50
N ALA A 428 26.95 29.47 -9.85
CA ALA A 428 25.53 29.37 -10.18
C ALA A 428 25.29 29.67 -11.67
N ALA A 429 24.60 28.76 -12.36
CA ALA A 429 24.32 28.79 -13.79
C ALA A 429 22.85 28.45 -14.07
N SER A 430 21.93 29.31 -13.62
CA SER A 430 20.47 29.10 -13.75
C SER A 430 19.98 28.91 -15.18
N HIS A 431 20.72 29.41 -16.18
CA HIS A 431 20.37 29.23 -17.60
C HIS A 431 20.52 27.78 -18.11
N LEU A 432 21.16 26.90 -17.33
CA LEU A 432 21.32 25.45 -17.59
C LEU A 432 20.21 24.61 -16.95
N ASP A 433 19.39 25.21 -16.10
CA ASP A 433 18.30 24.53 -15.42
C ASP A 433 17.29 23.96 -16.43
N ARG A 434 16.85 22.72 -16.18
CA ARG A 434 15.94 21.96 -17.06
C ARG A 434 16.43 21.78 -18.51
N LYS A 435 17.73 22.00 -18.75
CA LYS A 435 18.41 21.66 -20.02
C LYS A 435 19.40 20.52 -19.83
N HIS A 436 20.07 20.49 -18.68
CA HIS A 436 21.05 19.47 -18.32
C HIS A 436 20.60 18.70 -17.10
N THR A 437 20.73 17.37 -17.15
CA THR A 437 20.37 16.48 -16.05
C THR A 437 21.38 16.62 -14.92
N ILE A 438 20.93 17.08 -13.75
CA ILE A 438 21.75 17.16 -12.54
C ILE A 438 21.69 15.80 -11.85
N PHE A 439 22.86 15.18 -11.64
CA PHE A 439 22.93 13.83 -11.07
C PHE A 439 23.86 13.72 -9.86
N GLY A 440 24.54 14.80 -9.48
CA GLY A 440 25.33 14.81 -8.26
C GLY A 440 25.85 16.20 -7.89
N LYS A 441 26.64 16.23 -6.82
CA LYS A 441 27.29 17.42 -6.30
C LYS A 441 28.64 17.08 -5.70
N VAL A 442 29.62 17.95 -5.90
CA VAL A 442 30.93 17.89 -5.25
C VAL A 442 30.76 18.26 -3.78
N ILE A 443 31.27 17.40 -2.90
CA ILE A 443 31.19 17.60 -1.45
C ILE A 443 32.59 17.61 -0.83
N ASP A 444 32.77 18.44 0.19
CA ASP A 444 33.95 18.41 1.05
C ASP A 444 33.66 17.46 2.22
N GLY A 445 34.27 16.27 2.19
CA GLY A 445 34.04 15.22 3.18
C GLY A 445 35.22 14.24 3.28
N GLY A 446 35.42 13.67 4.48
CA GLY A 446 36.44 12.65 4.72
C GLY A 446 37.89 13.14 4.61
N GLY A 447 38.19 14.37 5.04
CA GLY A 447 39.54 14.95 5.01
C GLY A 447 40.03 15.42 3.63
N THR A 448 39.17 15.34 2.60
CA THR A 448 39.49 15.80 1.24
C THR A 448 38.89 17.17 0.99
N LYS A 449 39.71 18.16 0.59
CA LYS A 449 39.26 19.50 0.15
C LYS A 449 38.97 19.46 -1.35
N ALA A 450 37.81 18.91 -1.72
CA ALA A 450 37.38 18.81 -3.11
C ALA A 450 37.15 20.20 -3.72
N SER A 451 36.63 21.16 -2.93
CA SER A 451 36.45 22.56 -3.34
C SER A 451 37.76 23.29 -3.65
N ASP A 452 38.84 22.99 -2.92
CA ASP A 452 40.19 23.53 -3.19
C ASP A 452 40.75 22.95 -4.51
N THR A 453 40.59 21.64 -4.72
CA THR A 453 40.96 20.98 -5.99
C THR A 453 40.21 21.61 -7.15
N LEU A 454 38.92 21.87 -6.99
CA LEU A 454 38.09 22.54 -8.00
C LEU A 454 38.58 23.98 -8.27
N GLY A 455 39.02 24.71 -7.24
CA GLY A 455 39.65 26.03 -7.39
C GLY A 455 40.98 25.98 -8.17
N ARG A 456 41.78 24.93 -7.97
CA ARG A 456 43.03 24.73 -8.74
C ARG A 456 42.77 24.40 -10.20
N MET A 457 41.69 23.65 -10.49
CA MET A 457 41.26 23.36 -11.86
C MET A 457 40.76 24.63 -12.56
N GLU A 458 40.05 25.50 -11.83
CA GLU A 458 39.56 26.78 -12.33
C GLU A 458 40.71 27.76 -12.65
N ALA A 459 41.76 27.78 -11.83
CA ALA A 459 42.94 28.62 -12.00
C ALA A 459 43.89 28.15 -13.14
N ALA A 460 43.66 26.97 -13.73
CA ALA A 460 44.50 26.46 -14.80
C ALA A 460 44.33 27.33 -16.07
N PRO A 461 45.41 27.81 -16.69
CA PRO A 461 45.32 28.69 -17.86
C PRO A 461 44.75 27.94 -19.07
N THR A 462 43.87 28.61 -19.80
CA THR A 462 43.13 28.06 -20.94
C THR A 462 43.51 28.77 -22.24
N ASP A 463 43.47 28.01 -23.33
CA ASP A 463 43.63 28.50 -24.69
C ASP A 463 42.34 29.16 -25.21
N GLY A 464 42.39 29.84 -26.35
CA GLY A 464 41.24 30.49 -26.99
C GLY A 464 40.11 29.55 -27.41
N SER A 465 40.34 28.23 -27.41
CA SER A 465 39.32 27.19 -27.61
C SER A 465 38.75 26.62 -26.29
N ASP A 466 38.90 27.34 -25.17
CA ASP A 466 38.54 26.91 -23.81
C ASP A 466 39.24 25.62 -23.35
N ARG A 467 40.35 25.22 -24.00
CA ARG A 467 41.10 24.01 -23.66
C ARG A 467 42.19 24.35 -22.63
N PRO A 468 42.34 23.59 -21.53
CA PRO A 468 43.40 23.87 -20.57
C PRO A 468 44.77 23.59 -21.18
N LEU A 469 45.72 24.53 -21.04
CA LEU A 469 47.09 24.39 -21.54
C LEU A 469 47.79 23.22 -20.85
N ASN A 470 47.66 23.16 -19.52
CA ASN A 470 48.09 22.01 -18.72
C ASN A 470 46.94 21.01 -18.69
N LYS A 471 47.13 19.85 -19.35
CA LYS A 471 46.12 18.80 -19.42
C LYS A 471 45.71 18.36 -18.00
N ILE A 472 44.43 18.56 -17.67
CA ILE A 472 43.82 18.04 -16.45
C ILE A 472 43.23 16.68 -16.78
N VAL A 473 43.67 15.63 -16.09
CA VAL A 473 43.35 14.24 -16.43
C VAL A 473 42.79 13.53 -15.22
N ILE A 474 41.73 12.78 -15.45
CA ILE A 474 41.15 11.82 -14.51
C ILE A 474 42.05 10.58 -14.52
N ARG A 475 42.74 10.32 -13.41
CA ARG A 475 43.55 9.12 -13.25
C ARG A 475 42.66 7.91 -13.03
N ASP A 476 41.72 8.01 -12.10
CA ASP A 476 40.82 6.92 -11.75
C ASP A 476 39.52 7.45 -11.12
N VAL A 477 38.47 6.63 -11.13
CA VAL A 477 37.20 6.92 -10.48
C VAL A 477 36.83 5.76 -9.56
N VAL A 478 36.91 6.00 -8.26
CA VAL A 478 36.62 5.00 -7.22
C VAL A 478 35.20 5.22 -6.71
N VAL A 479 34.33 4.23 -6.86
CA VAL A 479 32.97 4.26 -6.29
C VAL A 479 33.03 3.66 -4.88
N TYR A 480 32.65 4.44 -3.88
CA TYR A 480 32.65 4.00 -2.47
C TYR A 480 31.37 3.28 -2.11
N ILE A 481 30.24 3.90 -2.44
CA ILE A 481 28.91 3.39 -2.13
C ILE A 481 28.18 3.31 -3.46
N ASP A 482 27.93 2.08 -3.90
CA ASP A 482 27.09 1.79 -5.06
C ASP A 482 25.65 1.55 -4.58
N PRO A 483 24.76 2.55 -4.72
CA PRO A 483 23.41 2.48 -4.19
C PRO A 483 22.55 1.42 -4.89
N PHE A 484 22.91 1.04 -6.12
CA PHE A 484 22.16 0.06 -6.88
C PHE A 484 22.57 -1.37 -6.54
N ALA A 485 23.84 -1.60 -6.21
CA ALA A 485 24.30 -2.91 -5.74
C ALA A 485 23.63 -3.29 -4.41
N GLU A 486 23.48 -2.33 -3.49
CA GLU A 486 22.75 -2.54 -2.23
C GLU A 486 21.28 -2.87 -2.48
N PHE A 487 20.62 -2.11 -3.36
CA PHE A 487 19.22 -2.35 -3.72
C PHE A 487 19.00 -3.73 -4.38
N GLN A 488 19.93 -4.19 -5.24
CA GLN A 488 19.87 -5.53 -5.82
C GLN A 488 20.00 -6.62 -4.76
N LYS A 489 20.94 -6.47 -3.83
CA LYS A 489 21.13 -7.43 -2.73
C LYS A 489 19.87 -7.55 -1.89
N GLU A 490 19.33 -6.43 -1.42
CA GLU A 490 18.11 -6.39 -0.61
C GLU A 490 16.93 -7.07 -1.32
N ARG A 491 16.76 -6.81 -2.62
CA ARG A 491 15.71 -7.44 -3.41
C ARG A 491 15.90 -8.95 -3.54
N THR A 492 17.11 -9.40 -3.88
CA THR A 492 17.40 -10.85 -4.01
C THR A 492 17.27 -11.57 -2.68
N GLU A 493 17.58 -10.93 -1.55
CA GLU A 493 17.39 -11.48 -0.21
C GLU A 493 15.90 -11.60 0.11
N ARG A 494 15.08 -10.61 -0.25
CA ARG A 494 13.63 -10.68 -0.10
C ARG A 494 13.01 -11.79 -0.95
N GLU A 495 13.40 -11.89 -2.22
CA GLU A 495 12.93 -12.94 -3.13
C GLU A 495 13.35 -14.34 -2.63
N LYS A 496 14.58 -14.50 -2.12
CA LYS A 496 15.02 -15.76 -1.49
C LYS A 496 14.26 -16.07 -0.21
N ALA A 497 13.93 -15.07 0.61
CA ALA A 497 13.14 -15.26 1.82
C ALA A 497 11.70 -15.68 1.50
N GLU A 498 11.09 -15.07 0.49
CA GLU A 498 9.75 -15.43 -0.02
C GLU A 498 9.77 -16.83 -0.65
N ALA A 499 10.78 -17.16 -1.44
CA ALA A 499 10.94 -18.51 -2.01
C ALA A 499 11.11 -19.58 -0.92
N LYS A 500 11.93 -19.32 0.09
CA LYS A 500 12.08 -20.22 1.26
C LYS A 500 10.79 -20.35 2.07
N ALA A 501 10.00 -19.28 2.19
CA ALA A 501 8.70 -19.34 2.85
C ALA A 501 7.66 -20.12 2.03
N ALA A 502 7.72 -20.06 0.71
CA ALA A 502 6.87 -20.84 -0.20
C ALA A 502 7.26 -22.33 -0.20
N GLU A 503 8.55 -22.64 -0.17
CA GLU A 503 9.08 -24.02 -0.15
C GLU A 503 8.93 -24.67 1.24
N GLY A 504 8.89 -23.87 2.31
CA GLY A 504 8.57 -24.31 3.68
C GLY A 504 7.08 -24.55 3.96
N GLY A 505 6.20 -24.30 2.98
CA GLY A 505 4.81 -24.77 3.01
C GLY A 505 4.79 -26.27 2.69
N GLY A 506 4.91 -27.09 3.73
CA GLY A 506 5.17 -28.53 3.65
C GLY A 506 4.26 -29.32 2.72
N GLU A 507 4.78 -30.47 2.27
CA GLU A 507 4.18 -31.50 1.42
C GLU A 507 2.81 -32.05 1.91
N ASP A 508 2.24 -31.52 2.99
CA ASP A 508 1.02 -31.98 3.65
C ASP A 508 -0.30 -31.38 3.10
N ASP A 509 -0.23 -30.40 2.19
CA ASP A 509 -1.41 -29.71 1.63
C ASP A 509 -1.64 -29.98 0.13
N VAL A 510 -1.19 -31.14 -0.39
CA VAL A 510 -1.63 -31.60 -1.72
C VAL A 510 -3.04 -32.21 -1.60
N VAL A 511 -4.05 -31.40 -1.86
CA VAL A 511 -5.45 -31.84 -1.96
C VAL A 511 -5.75 -32.14 -3.43
N THR A 512 -6.16 -33.37 -3.73
CA THR A 512 -6.67 -33.73 -5.06
C THR A 512 -7.96 -32.98 -5.37
N TRP A 513 -8.29 -32.79 -6.66
CA TRP A 513 -9.52 -32.12 -7.13
C TRP A 513 -10.82 -32.64 -6.47
N THR A 514 -10.81 -33.87 -5.93
CA THR A 514 -11.92 -34.49 -5.20
C THR A 514 -11.91 -34.22 -3.68
N GLY A 515 -11.10 -33.28 -3.19
CA GLY A 515 -11.07 -32.89 -1.78
C GLY A 515 -10.37 -33.87 -0.84
N LYS A 516 -9.71 -34.93 -1.36
CA LYS A 516 -8.93 -35.86 -0.53
C LYS A 516 -7.50 -35.34 -0.38
N ARG A 517 -7.09 -35.08 0.86
CA ARG A 517 -5.69 -34.80 1.26
C ARG A 517 -4.88 -36.07 1.05
N LEU A 518 -3.86 -36.01 0.20
CA LEU A 518 -2.87 -37.08 0.10
C LEU A 518 -1.91 -36.92 1.27
N ARG A 519 -2.08 -37.71 2.33
CA ARG A 519 -1.05 -37.81 3.36
C ARG A 519 0.15 -38.53 2.76
N GLY A 520 1.31 -37.89 2.82
CA GLY A 520 2.59 -38.50 2.47
C GLY A 520 2.74 -39.84 3.19
N ASN A 521 3.10 -40.86 2.42
CA ASN A 521 3.21 -42.24 2.86
C ASN A 521 4.36 -42.38 3.87
N GLY A 522 4.04 -42.47 5.16
CA GLY A 522 4.98 -42.71 6.24
C GLY A 522 4.45 -43.80 7.16
N ASP A 523 4.89 -45.03 6.89
CA ASP A 523 5.02 -46.21 7.77
C ASP A 523 3.88 -46.55 8.76
N GLY A 524 3.24 -47.71 8.56
CA GLY A 524 2.38 -48.33 9.59
C GLY A 524 1.25 -49.23 9.08
N ARG A 525 1.52 -50.54 9.05
CA ARG A 525 0.61 -51.71 9.19
C ARG A 525 -0.84 -51.59 8.67
N VAL A 526 -1.13 -52.37 7.63
CA VAL A 526 -2.49 -52.66 7.14
C VAL A 526 -3.07 -53.86 7.90
N GLU A 527 -4.15 -53.65 8.65
CA GLU A 527 -5.11 -54.72 8.97
C GLU A 527 -6.22 -54.74 7.92
N GLU A 528 -6.49 -55.95 7.41
CA GLU A 528 -7.53 -56.27 6.44
C GLU A 528 -8.93 -56.21 7.08
N GLY A 529 -9.84 -55.42 6.50
CA GLY A 529 -11.27 -55.47 6.76
C GLY A 529 -12.03 -55.72 5.47
N SER A 530 -12.45 -56.97 5.27
CA SER A 530 -13.10 -57.51 4.09
C SER A 530 -14.46 -56.87 3.76
N VAL A 531 -14.69 -56.44 2.51
CA VAL A 531 -15.94 -56.69 1.76
C VAL A 531 -15.64 -56.59 0.25
N GLY A 532 -15.66 -57.71 -0.45
CA GLY A 532 -15.42 -57.74 -1.90
C GLY A 532 -15.38 -59.15 -2.50
N LYS A 533 -16.16 -60.08 -1.94
CA LYS A 533 -16.37 -61.41 -2.51
C LYS A 533 -17.45 -61.24 -3.56
N TYR A 534 -17.09 -61.28 -4.85
CA TYR A 534 -17.88 -61.65 -6.04
C TYR A 534 -17.28 -60.93 -7.26
N LEU A 535 -16.13 -61.40 -7.73
CA LEU A 535 -15.71 -61.37 -9.14
C LEU A 535 -14.26 -61.86 -9.23
N LYS A 536 -14.09 -63.18 -9.40
CA LYS A 536 -12.87 -63.71 -10.01
C LYS A 536 -13.16 -65.00 -10.76
N LEU A 537 -13.09 -64.89 -12.09
CA LEU A 537 -12.83 -65.92 -13.09
C LEU A 537 -12.02 -65.17 -14.16
N GLY A 538 -10.85 -65.56 -14.63
CA GLY A 538 -9.98 -66.69 -14.35
C GLY A 538 -8.68 -66.50 -15.15
N ALA A 539 -7.67 -67.33 -14.82
CA ALA A 539 -6.48 -67.70 -15.62
C ALA A 539 -5.53 -66.58 -16.11
N GLY A 540 -4.21 -66.67 -15.99
CA GLY A 540 -3.30 -67.72 -15.54
C GLY A 540 -1.87 -67.29 -15.85
N SER A 541 -0.92 -67.75 -15.00
CA SER A 541 0.52 -68.04 -15.23
C SER A 541 1.41 -67.01 -15.95
N SER A 542 2.66 -66.74 -15.58
CA SER A 542 3.58 -67.27 -14.56
C SER A 542 4.96 -66.64 -14.81
N GLY A 543 5.69 -66.30 -13.74
CA GLY A 543 7.16 -66.18 -13.66
C GLY A 543 7.85 -65.08 -14.48
N GLU A 544 9.01 -64.56 -14.12
CA GLU A 544 9.90 -64.78 -12.98
C GLU A 544 10.99 -63.68 -13.00
N THR A 545 11.46 -63.30 -11.81
CA THR A 545 12.82 -62.85 -11.43
C THR A 545 13.54 -61.64 -12.07
N ARG A 546 13.74 -60.64 -11.20
CA ARG A 546 15.00 -60.07 -10.64
C ARG A 546 15.96 -59.20 -11.50
N THR A 547 16.23 -58.02 -10.90
CA THR A 547 17.53 -57.29 -10.72
C THR A 547 18.24 -56.74 -11.96
N VAL A 548 19.00 -55.63 -11.96
CA VAL A 548 19.32 -54.48 -11.08
C VAL A 548 20.03 -53.48 -12.03
N GLU A 549 19.72 -52.19 -11.88
CA GLU A 549 20.52 -50.98 -12.21
C GLU A 549 21.55 -50.97 -13.37
N LYS A 550 21.44 -49.99 -14.29
CA LYS A 550 22.27 -48.76 -14.29
C LYS A 550 22.03 -47.83 -15.50
N ASN A 551 22.16 -46.54 -15.20
CA ASN A 551 22.66 -45.43 -16.04
C ASN A 551 21.81 -44.96 -17.24
N GLU A 552 21.24 -43.75 -17.12
CA GLU A 552 21.77 -42.47 -17.63
C GLU A 552 21.65 -42.40 -19.15
N GLU A 553 20.67 -41.64 -19.66
CA GLU A 553 20.82 -41.02 -20.98
C GLU A 553 19.94 -39.77 -21.16
N VAL A 554 20.69 -38.68 -21.32
CA VAL A 554 20.42 -37.38 -21.94
C VAL A 554 19.26 -37.38 -22.95
N TRP A 555 18.27 -36.50 -22.76
CA TRP A 555 17.24 -36.23 -23.77
C TRP A 555 17.66 -35.07 -24.69
N GLU A 556 18.03 -35.41 -25.92
CA GLU A 556 18.16 -34.47 -27.05
C GLU A 556 16.81 -34.14 -27.69
N ARG A 557 16.73 -32.95 -28.31
CA ARG A 557 15.52 -32.34 -28.89
C ARG A 557 14.96 -33.13 -30.09
N PRO A 558 13.64 -33.33 -30.21
CA PRO A 558 13.06 -34.04 -31.35
C PRO A 558 13.03 -33.20 -32.64
N LYS A 559 13.50 -33.79 -33.74
CA LYS A 559 13.41 -33.26 -35.12
C LYS A 559 12.02 -33.45 -35.72
N LYS A 560 11.63 -32.45 -36.53
CA LYS A 560 10.41 -32.34 -37.33
C LYS A 560 10.20 -33.53 -38.29
N LYS A 561 8.94 -33.96 -38.48
CA LYS A 561 8.50 -34.68 -39.69
C LYS A 561 7.39 -33.89 -40.38
N ALA A 562 7.61 -33.63 -41.67
CA ALA A 562 6.65 -33.05 -42.59
C ALA A 562 5.56 -34.08 -42.94
N ARG A 563 4.30 -33.64 -42.98
CA ARG A 563 3.19 -34.42 -43.53
C ARG A 563 2.37 -33.50 -44.44
N GLY A 564 2.19 -33.97 -45.68
CA GLY A 564 1.68 -33.21 -46.82
C GLY A 564 0.21 -32.83 -46.72
N PHE A 565 -0.10 -31.76 -47.44
CA PHE A 565 -1.35 -31.05 -47.55
C PHE A 565 -2.33 -31.80 -48.47
N GLY A 566 -3.58 -31.97 -48.03
CA GLY A 566 -4.65 -32.60 -48.81
C GLY A 566 -5.30 -31.64 -49.80
N ASN A 567 -5.72 -32.18 -50.95
CA ASN A 567 -6.32 -31.47 -52.08
C ASN A 567 -7.75 -30.98 -51.74
N PHE A 568 -8.11 -29.76 -52.16
CA PHE A 568 -9.38 -29.08 -51.80
C PHE A 568 -10.13 -28.54 -53.04
N ASP A 569 -10.17 -29.30 -54.14
CA ASP A 569 -10.91 -28.94 -55.37
C ASP A 569 -12.42 -29.24 -55.29
N GLY A 570 -13.08 -28.85 -54.21
CA GLY A 570 -14.52 -29.13 -54.08
C GLY A 570 -15.21 -28.46 -52.91
N TRP A 571 -14.73 -27.30 -52.43
CA TRP A 571 -15.48 -26.50 -51.46
C TRP A 571 -15.40 -25.01 -51.70
#